data_AF-A0A8T1Y8Q4-F1
#
_entry.id   AF-A0A8T1Y8Q4-F1
#
_cell.length_a   1.000
_cell.length_b   1.000
_cell.length_c   1.000
_cell.angle_alpha   90.00
_cell.angle_beta   90.00
_cell.angle_gamma   90.00
#
_symmetry.space_group_name_H-M   'P 1'
#
loop_
_entity.id
_entity.type
_entity.pdbx_description
1 polymer ?
#
loop_
_entity_poly.entity_id
_entity_poly.type
_entity_poly.pdbx_seq_one_letter_code
_entity_poly.pdbx_strand_id
1 'polypeptide(L)'
;MDCQRTIVFSCWVLFLLIIETTAYKEKQLFQPFETENANAMTAVMERGLKTQRPEHKNAYATMMYMGTPRDYEFYVATRVLIRSLKGLHVDADVVIIASLDVPINWIHVLEEEDGAKVVRVENLENPYKKQTNFDSRFKLSLNKLYAWSLSDYDRVVMLDVDNLFLKNTDELFQCGQFCAVFINPCIFHTGLFVLQPSMEVFRDMIHELEVKRDNSDGADQGFLVSYFSDLLNQPLFRPPSDNRTALTGHFRLPLGYQMDASYYYLKLRWNVPCGPNSVITFPGAVWLKPWYWWSWPVLPLGLSWHHQRRYTISYSTEMPWVLIQAVFYLGIILVTRLARPNMTKLCYRRSDKNLSVIQTTFKVVALLLILSAYIIPFFIIPQTIHPLIGWSLYLTGSFSLSTIPINAFLLPMLPVITPWLGIFGTLLVMAFPSYPDGVVRALSVFGYAFCCAPFLWVSFVKITSHLQVMIDKEVFFPRLGESGVTSGLSKLY
;
A
#
# COMPACT_ATOMS: atom_id res chain seq x y z
N MET A 1 37.02 13.32 -19.58
CA MET A 1 35.84 14.23 -19.57
C MET A 1 34.52 13.52 -19.86
N ASP A 2 34.49 12.35 -20.53
CA ASP A 2 33.22 11.66 -20.83
C ASP A 2 32.64 10.82 -19.70
N CYS A 3 33.43 10.24 -18.81
CA CYS A 3 32.87 9.41 -17.74
C CYS A 3 32.32 10.21 -16.55
N GLN A 4 32.87 11.40 -16.29
CA GLN A 4 32.25 12.35 -15.38
C GLN A 4 30.87 12.74 -15.91
N ARG A 5 30.69 12.86 -17.23
CA ARG A 5 29.39 13.05 -17.86
C ARG A 5 28.47 11.84 -17.79
N THR A 6 28.96 10.60 -17.86
CA THR A 6 28.08 9.40 -17.76
C THR A 6 27.71 9.05 -16.32
N ILE A 7 28.63 9.20 -15.36
CA ILE A 7 28.31 9.05 -13.93
C ILE A 7 27.44 10.22 -13.48
N VAL A 8 27.74 11.45 -13.92
CA VAL A 8 26.82 12.57 -13.72
C VAL A 8 25.51 12.29 -14.42
N PHE A 9 25.45 11.81 -15.66
CA PHE A 9 24.17 11.53 -16.34
C PHE A 9 23.38 10.41 -15.68
N SER A 10 24.01 9.30 -15.25
CA SER A 10 23.35 8.23 -14.51
C SER A 10 22.89 8.70 -13.13
N CYS A 11 23.73 9.45 -12.42
CA CYS A 11 23.35 10.10 -11.16
C CYS A 11 22.33 11.20 -11.36
N TRP A 12 22.29 11.90 -12.50
CA TRP A 12 21.38 13.01 -12.83
C TRP A 12 20.06 12.47 -13.33
N VAL A 13 20.02 11.30 -13.98
CA VAL A 13 18.81 10.54 -14.28
C VAL A 13 18.24 9.93 -13.00
N LEU A 14 19.07 9.35 -12.13
CA LEU A 14 18.65 8.92 -10.78
C LEU A 14 18.20 10.10 -9.91
N PHE A 15 18.86 11.25 -10.01
CA PHE A 15 18.53 12.46 -9.25
C PHE A 15 17.32 13.20 -9.84
N LEU A 16 17.06 13.14 -11.14
CA LEU A 16 15.80 13.59 -11.76
C LEU A 16 14.65 12.65 -11.40
N LEU A 17 14.88 11.33 -11.36
CA LEU A 17 13.89 10.36 -10.85
C LEU A 17 13.59 10.61 -9.37
N ILE A 18 14.58 11.00 -8.57
CA ILE A 18 14.39 11.38 -7.15
C ILE A 18 13.74 12.77 -7.04
N ILE A 19 14.11 13.75 -7.87
CA ILE A 19 13.57 15.12 -7.81
C ILE A 19 12.14 15.19 -8.35
N GLU A 20 11.77 14.48 -9.42
CA GLU A 20 10.36 14.45 -9.86
C GLU A 20 9.48 13.70 -8.86
N THR A 21 10.01 12.70 -8.15
CA THR A 21 9.26 12.00 -7.08
C THR A 21 9.23 12.76 -5.75
N THR A 22 10.24 13.57 -5.42
CA THR A 22 10.21 14.45 -4.24
C THR A 22 9.49 15.78 -4.50
N ALA A 23 9.48 16.28 -5.74
CA ALA A 23 8.71 17.47 -6.14
C ALA A 23 7.19 17.23 -6.12
N TYR A 24 6.75 15.97 -6.19
CA TYR A 24 5.35 15.61 -5.91
C TYR A 24 5.04 15.62 -4.40
N LYS A 25 6.05 15.52 -3.54
CA LYS A 25 5.89 15.31 -2.09
C LYS A 25 6.00 16.59 -1.26
N GLU A 26 6.30 17.72 -1.86
CA GLU A 26 6.57 18.96 -1.14
C GLU A 26 5.94 20.17 -1.81
N LYS A 27 4.61 20.30 -1.64
CA LYS A 27 3.94 21.60 -1.79
C LYS A 27 2.61 21.66 -1.00
N GLN A 28 2.70 21.52 0.32
CA GLN A 28 1.66 22.00 1.23
C GLN A 28 2.32 22.60 2.47
N LEU A 29 2.64 23.88 2.38
CA LEU A 29 3.04 24.70 3.51
C LEU A 29 1.75 25.23 4.17
N PHE A 30 1.36 24.65 5.31
CA PHE A 30 0.29 25.19 6.15
C PHE A 30 0.88 25.88 7.38
N GLN A 31 0.41 27.11 7.61
CA GLN A 31 0.63 27.87 8.84
C GLN A 31 -0.23 27.28 9.98
N PRO A 32 0.24 27.29 11.23
CA PRO A 32 -0.55 26.86 12.37
C PRO A 32 -1.54 27.96 12.75
N PHE A 33 -2.83 27.62 12.80
CA PHE A 33 -3.84 28.44 13.43
C PHE A 33 -3.98 27.99 14.89
N GLU A 34 -3.73 28.91 15.81
CA GLU A 34 -3.87 28.69 17.25
C GLU A 34 -5.34 28.56 17.68
N THR A 35 -5.49 27.83 18.78
CA THR A 35 -6.70 27.42 19.50
C THR A 35 -7.71 28.52 19.79
N GLU A 36 -8.96 28.31 19.36
CA GLU A 36 -10.16 28.81 20.03
C GLU A 36 -11.39 27.87 19.87
N ASN A 37 -11.91 27.42 21.02
CA ASN A 37 -13.32 27.15 21.34
C ASN A 37 -14.01 25.83 20.90
N ALA A 38 -14.38 25.01 21.90
CA ALA A 38 -15.36 23.92 21.81
C ALA A 38 -16.74 24.35 21.24
N ASN A 39 -17.10 25.63 21.39
CA ASN A 39 -18.30 26.21 20.78
C ASN A 39 -18.18 26.39 19.25
N ALA A 40 -16.96 26.62 18.74
CA ALA A 40 -16.70 26.70 17.31
C ALA A 40 -16.72 25.31 16.67
N MET A 41 -16.12 24.31 17.32
CA MET A 41 -16.18 22.91 16.88
C MET A 41 -17.62 22.41 16.81
N THR A 42 -18.44 22.72 17.83
CA THR A 42 -19.88 22.39 17.83
C THR A 42 -20.63 23.07 16.68
N ALA A 43 -20.33 24.35 16.39
CA ALA A 43 -20.98 25.10 15.32
C ALA A 43 -20.53 24.68 13.90
N VAL A 44 -19.25 24.29 13.73
CA VAL A 44 -18.72 23.74 12.47
C VAL A 44 -19.32 22.35 12.23
N MET A 45 -19.42 21.53 13.28
CA MET A 45 -20.04 20.21 13.22
C MET A 45 -21.53 20.30 12.87
N GLU A 46 -22.29 21.21 13.49
CA GLU A 46 -23.71 21.45 13.14
C GLU A 46 -23.90 22.03 11.73
N ARG A 47 -22.91 22.76 11.19
CA ARG A 47 -22.95 23.28 9.80
C ARG A 47 -22.58 22.22 8.77
N GLY A 48 -21.57 21.40 9.04
CA GLY A 48 -21.13 20.30 8.16
C GLY A 48 -22.11 19.13 8.11
N LEU A 49 -22.92 18.93 9.15
CA LEU A 49 -24.00 17.93 9.17
C LEU A 49 -25.23 18.35 8.36
N LYS A 50 -25.47 19.65 8.16
CA LYS A 50 -26.64 20.18 7.44
C LYS A 50 -26.53 20.15 5.90
N THR A 51 -25.45 19.61 5.35
CA THR A 51 -25.25 19.53 3.89
C THR A 51 -26.04 18.38 3.29
N GLN A 52 -27.17 18.76 2.66
CA GLN A 52 -28.14 17.94 1.92
C GLN A 52 -29.09 17.08 2.78
N ARG A 53 -30.41 17.20 2.50
CA ARG A 53 -31.41 16.35 3.15
C ARG A 53 -31.14 14.87 2.80
N PRO A 54 -31.34 13.94 3.74
CA PRO A 54 -31.35 12.51 3.44
C PRO A 54 -32.32 12.21 2.30
N GLU A 55 -31.90 11.41 1.33
CA GLU A 55 -32.78 10.86 0.29
C GLU A 55 -33.38 9.54 0.78
N HIS A 56 -32.57 8.79 1.53
CA HIS A 56 -32.98 7.56 2.20
C HIS A 56 -32.99 7.74 3.71
N LYS A 57 -33.73 6.88 4.40
CA LYS A 57 -33.77 6.85 5.87
C LYS A 57 -32.47 6.38 6.50
N ASN A 58 -31.71 5.57 5.78
CA ASN A 58 -30.50 4.93 6.27
C ASN A 58 -29.30 5.30 5.39
N ALA A 59 -28.10 5.10 5.93
CA ALA A 59 -26.86 5.34 5.18
C ALA A 59 -25.79 4.27 5.41
N TYR A 60 -25.06 3.95 4.35
CA TYR A 60 -23.71 3.40 4.48
C TYR A 60 -22.74 4.57 4.63
N ALA A 61 -21.91 4.55 5.68
CA ALA A 61 -20.93 5.59 5.93
C ALA A 61 -19.51 5.05 5.88
N THR A 62 -18.57 5.84 5.37
CA THR A 62 -17.13 5.59 5.53
C THR A 62 -16.41 6.90 5.84
N MET A 63 -15.15 6.81 6.25
CA MET A 63 -14.35 7.98 6.62
C MET A 63 -13.17 8.17 5.67
N MET A 64 -12.83 9.44 5.44
CA MET A 64 -11.67 9.83 4.66
C MET A 64 -10.93 10.97 5.36
N TYR A 65 -9.63 10.82 5.54
CA TYR A 65 -8.80 11.83 6.17
C TYR A 65 -7.42 11.87 5.51
N MET A 66 -6.73 13.00 5.69
CA MET A 66 -5.38 13.21 5.18
C MET A 66 -4.35 13.23 6.30
N GLY A 67 -3.08 13.10 5.93
CA GLY A 67 -1.95 13.19 6.84
C GLY A 67 -1.06 11.95 6.85
N THR A 68 -1.22 11.05 5.87
CA THR A 68 -0.38 9.87 5.73
C THR A 68 0.21 9.75 4.32
N PRO A 69 1.36 9.08 4.12
CA PRO A 69 1.89 8.83 2.77
C PRO A 69 0.97 7.99 1.87
N ARG A 70 -0.12 7.44 2.40
CA ARG A 70 -1.03 6.50 1.72
C ARG A 70 -2.37 7.12 1.37
N ASP A 71 -2.56 8.42 1.59
CA ASP A 71 -3.86 9.09 1.45
C ASP A 71 -4.50 8.85 0.07
N TYR A 72 -3.68 8.84 -0.99
CA TYR A 72 -4.15 8.54 -2.35
C TYR A 72 -4.62 7.08 -2.53
N GLU A 73 -3.99 6.13 -1.85
CA GLU A 73 -4.41 4.72 -1.89
C GLU A 73 -5.78 4.55 -1.24
N PHE A 74 -5.99 5.21 -0.09
CA PHE A 74 -7.27 5.21 0.63
C PHE A 74 -8.35 5.94 -0.18
N TYR A 75 -8.02 7.04 -0.84
CA TYR A 75 -8.93 7.71 -1.78
C TYR A 75 -9.44 6.73 -2.85
N VAL A 76 -8.53 6.03 -3.53
CA VAL A 76 -8.90 5.04 -4.56
C VAL A 76 -9.74 3.90 -3.96
N ALA A 77 -9.40 3.42 -2.76
CA ALA A 77 -10.18 2.41 -2.06
C ALA A 77 -11.62 2.88 -1.72
N THR A 78 -11.76 4.10 -1.21
CA THR A 78 -13.06 4.74 -0.92
C THR A 78 -13.94 4.79 -2.16
N ARG A 79 -13.39 5.25 -3.30
CA ARG A 79 -14.14 5.31 -4.57
C ARG A 79 -14.63 3.94 -5.02
N VAL A 80 -13.77 2.92 -4.91
CA VAL A 80 -14.14 1.54 -5.26
C VAL A 80 -15.26 1.02 -4.35
N LEU A 81 -15.16 1.25 -3.04
CA LEU A 81 -16.20 0.86 -2.08
C LEU A 81 -17.55 1.51 -2.42
N ILE A 82 -17.59 2.83 -2.60
CA ILE A 82 -18.82 3.58 -2.88
C ILE A 82 -19.50 3.08 -4.17
N ARG A 83 -18.75 3.03 -5.28
CA ARG A 83 -19.30 2.57 -6.55
C ARG A 83 -19.71 1.10 -6.49
N SER A 84 -19.02 0.27 -5.70
CA SER A 84 -19.39 -1.14 -5.51
C SER A 84 -20.72 -1.28 -4.77
N LEU A 85 -20.94 -0.50 -3.70
CA LEU A 85 -22.21 -0.49 -2.96
C LEU A 85 -23.36 -0.02 -3.85
N LYS A 86 -23.16 1.06 -4.61
CA LYS A 86 -24.16 1.54 -5.57
C LYS A 86 -24.49 0.51 -6.66
N GLY A 87 -23.49 -0.20 -7.16
CA GLY A 87 -23.70 -1.29 -8.12
C GLY A 87 -24.54 -2.45 -7.56
N LEU A 88 -24.60 -2.60 -6.24
CA LEU A 88 -25.47 -3.55 -5.54
C LEU A 88 -26.90 -3.01 -5.32
N HIS A 89 -27.21 -1.81 -5.82
CA HIS A 89 -28.53 -1.17 -5.73
C HIS A 89 -29.06 -1.10 -4.29
N VAL A 90 -28.21 -0.63 -3.38
CA VAL A 90 -28.58 -0.39 -1.97
C VAL A 90 -29.67 0.67 -1.84
N ASP A 91 -30.64 0.46 -0.96
CA ASP A 91 -31.71 1.41 -0.60
C ASP A 91 -31.27 2.29 0.58
N ALA A 92 -30.13 2.97 0.40
CA ALA A 92 -29.51 3.80 1.42
C ALA A 92 -28.63 4.88 0.78
N ASP A 93 -28.47 6.00 1.48
CA ASP A 93 -27.49 7.01 1.11
C ASP A 93 -26.07 6.45 1.33
N VAL A 94 -25.11 6.91 0.53
CA VAL A 94 -23.69 6.61 0.76
C VAL A 94 -22.98 7.88 1.20
N VAL A 95 -22.55 7.92 2.46
CA VAL A 95 -22.00 9.10 3.13
C VAL A 95 -20.50 8.94 3.35
N ILE A 96 -19.75 10.01 3.10
CA ILE A 96 -18.33 10.09 3.43
C ILE A 96 -18.12 11.16 4.47
N ILE A 97 -17.59 10.77 5.63
CA ILE A 97 -17.11 11.69 6.65
C ILE A 97 -15.68 12.07 6.28
N ALA A 98 -15.51 13.26 5.69
CA ALA A 98 -14.23 13.74 5.19
C ALA A 98 -13.61 14.77 6.14
N SER A 99 -12.32 14.63 6.48
CA SER A 99 -11.62 15.69 7.20
C SER A 99 -11.52 16.97 6.37
N LEU A 100 -11.43 18.13 7.01
CA LEU A 100 -11.24 19.40 6.30
C LEU A 100 -10.00 19.43 5.39
N ASP A 101 -8.99 18.63 5.70
CA ASP A 101 -7.75 18.53 4.93
C ASP A 101 -7.91 17.78 3.60
N VAL A 102 -9.01 17.04 3.40
CA VAL A 102 -9.26 16.31 2.16
C VAL A 102 -9.37 17.33 1.01
N PRO A 103 -8.58 17.15 -0.08
CA PRO A 103 -8.58 18.07 -1.21
C PRO A 103 -9.97 18.27 -1.82
N ILE A 104 -10.34 19.52 -2.09
CA ILE A 104 -11.67 19.90 -2.61
C ILE A 104 -11.96 19.22 -3.96
N ASN A 105 -10.95 19.03 -4.81
CA ASN A 105 -11.11 18.29 -6.07
C ASN A 105 -11.47 16.82 -5.84
N TRP A 106 -10.97 16.18 -4.78
CA TRP A 106 -11.38 14.82 -4.43
C TRP A 106 -12.82 14.80 -3.90
N ILE A 107 -13.21 15.81 -3.12
CA ILE A 107 -14.61 15.97 -2.67
C ILE A 107 -15.55 16.08 -3.88
N HIS A 108 -15.27 16.96 -4.83
CA HIS A 108 -16.08 17.10 -6.04
C HIS A 108 -16.21 15.79 -6.81
N VAL A 109 -15.13 15.02 -6.95
CA VAL A 109 -15.18 13.71 -7.63
C VAL A 109 -16.05 12.72 -6.86
N LEU A 110 -15.93 12.68 -5.53
CA LEU A 110 -16.72 11.79 -4.68
C LEU A 110 -18.22 12.15 -4.74
N GLU A 111 -18.56 13.44 -4.81
CA GLU A 111 -19.94 13.92 -4.89
C GLU A 111 -20.53 13.80 -6.30
N GLU A 112 -19.83 14.27 -7.33
CA GLU A 112 -20.38 14.40 -8.68
C GLU A 112 -20.23 13.12 -9.50
N GLU A 113 -19.08 12.44 -9.41
CA GLU A 113 -18.84 11.23 -10.21
C GLU A 113 -19.24 9.95 -9.48
N ASP A 114 -19.00 9.87 -8.17
CA ASP A 114 -19.30 8.69 -7.38
C ASP A 114 -20.67 8.79 -6.69
N GLY A 115 -21.24 10.00 -6.63
CA GLY A 115 -22.56 10.32 -6.09
C GLY A 115 -22.68 10.08 -4.58
N ALA A 116 -21.58 10.16 -3.83
CA ALA A 116 -21.63 10.11 -2.38
C ALA A 116 -22.03 11.46 -1.80
N LYS A 117 -22.62 11.46 -0.61
CA LYS A 117 -22.83 12.69 0.19
C LYS A 117 -21.61 12.91 1.08
N VAL A 118 -20.95 14.05 0.96
CA VAL A 118 -19.75 14.34 1.77
C VAL A 118 -20.10 15.24 2.94
N VAL A 119 -19.82 14.75 4.15
CA VAL A 119 -19.91 15.51 5.40
C VAL A 119 -18.50 15.90 5.81
N ARG A 120 -18.21 17.21 5.81
CA ARG A 120 -16.88 17.72 6.16
C ARG A 120 -16.75 17.99 7.65
N VAL A 121 -15.71 17.47 8.29
CA VAL A 121 -15.49 17.53 9.74
C VAL A 121 -14.06 17.92 10.11
N GLU A 122 -13.89 18.52 11.28
CA GLU A 122 -12.56 18.77 11.86
C GLU A 122 -11.99 17.49 12.46
N ASN A 123 -10.66 17.31 12.38
CA ASN A 123 -10.03 16.14 12.99
C ASN A 123 -10.11 16.21 14.51
N LEU A 124 -10.54 15.12 15.14
CA LEU A 124 -10.47 14.95 16.59
C LEU A 124 -9.01 14.78 17.03
N GLU A 125 -8.64 15.45 18.10
CA GLU A 125 -7.35 15.20 18.75
C GLU A 125 -7.39 13.84 19.46
N ASN A 126 -6.45 12.95 19.14
CA ASN A 126 -6.35 11.68 19.84
C ASN A 126 -5.65 11.87 21.21
N PRO A 127 -6.37 11.73 22.34
CA PRO A 127 -5.80 11.97 23.68
C PRO A 127 -4.83 10.86 24.11
N TYR A 128 -4.85 9.71 23.42
CA TYR A 128 -4.02 8.54 23.68
C TYR A 128 -2.69 8.55 22.93
N LYS A 129 -2.41 9.59 22.11
CA LYS A 129 -1.18 9.71 21.31
C LYS A 129 0.15 9.64 22.09
N LYS A 130 0.10 9.76 23.42
CA LYS A 130 1.24 9.68 24.34
C LYS A 130 1.35 8.33 25.08
N GLN A 131 0.44 7.38 24.83
CA GLN A 131 0.54 6.04 25.40
C GLN A 131 1.78 5.31 24.86
N THR A 132 2.35 4.41 25.67
CA THR A 132 3.61 3.71 25.34
C THR A 132 3.51 2.78 24.14
N ASN A 133 2.33 2.20 23.90
CA ASN A 133 2.01 1.29 22.80
C ASN A 133 1.28 1.97 21.64
N PHE A 134 1.27 3.31 21.59
CA PHE A 134 0.56 4.06 20.56
C PHE A 134 1.23 3.90 19.19
N ASP A 135 0.45 3.46 18.19
CA ASP A 135 0.88 3.47 16.80
C ASP A 135 0.45 4.78 16.13
N SER A 136 1.44 5.50 15.57
CA SER A 136 1.21 6.75 14.85
C SER A 136 0.13 6.68 13.76
N ARG A 137 -0.13 5.48 13.20
CA ARG A 137 -1.18 5.26 12.19
C ARG A 137 -2.60 5.49 12.74
N PHE A 138 -2.78 5.44 14.06
CA PHE A 138 -4.07 5.63 14.73
C PHE A 138 -4.36 7.08 15.10
N LYS A 139 -3.49 8.02 14.72
CA LYS A 139 -3.63 9.46 15.02
C LYS A 139 -5.03 10.01 14.70
N LEU A 140 -5.67 9.54 13.63
CA LEU A 140 -6.96 10.04 13.14
C LEU A 140 -8.08 8.99 13.21
N SER A 141 -7.83 7.84 13.85
CA SER A 141 -8.79 6.74 13.95
C SER A 141 -10.09 7.15 14.66
N LEU A 142 -9.99 8.00 15.69
CA LEU A 142 -11.14 8.46 16.47
C LEU A 142 -12.11 9.35 15.69
N ASN A 143 -11.75 9.88 14.51
CA ASN A 143 -12.70 10.56 13.63
C ASN A 143 -13.89 9.66 13.25
N LYS A 144 -13.76 8.33 13.39
CA LYS A 144 -14.84 7.37 13.19
C LYS A 144 -16.06 7.63 14.10
N LEU A 145 -15.84 8.27 15.26
CA LEU A 145 -16.92 8.60 16.19
C LEU A 145 -17.93 9.59 15.61
N TYR A 146 -17.55 10.40 14.62
CA TYR A 146 -18.50 11.28 13.90
C TYR A 146 -19.64 10.50 13.22
N ALA A 147 -19.53 9.19 13.05
CA ALA A 147 -20.65 8.40 12.54
C ALA A 147 -21.92 8.53 13.43
N TRP A 148 -21.75 8.77 14.74
CA TRP A 148 -22.89 9.02 15.64
C TRP A 148 -23.51 10.42 15.51
N SER A 149 -22.81 11.38 14.91
CA SER A 149 -23.35 12.72 14.70
C SER A 149 -24.25 12.82 13.47
N LEU A 150 -24.34 11.77 12.63
CA LEU A 150 -25.22 11.67 11.47
C LEU A 150 -26.71 11.49 11.86
N SER A 151 -27.23 12.34 12.76
CA SER A 151 -28.56 12.23 13.39
C SER A 151 -29.76 12.39 12.44
N ASP A 152 -29.52 12.72 11.17
CA ASP A 152 -30.56 12.79 10.15
C ASP A 152 -30.94 11.40 9.58
N TYR A 153 -30.19 10.34 9.94
CA TYR A 153 -30.47 8.96 9.53
C TYR A 153 -30.99 8.10 10.69
N ASP A 154 -31.90 7.18 10.39
CA ASP A 154 -32.44 6.21 11.33
C ASP A 154 -31.37 5.17 11.72
N ARG A 155 -30.59 4.70 10.74
CA ARG A 155 -29.47 3.77 10.93
C ARG A 155 -28.31 4.09 10.00
N VAL A 156 -27.10 3.88 10.51
CA VAL A 156 -25.86 3.98 9.75
C VAL A 156 -25.09 2.68 9.85
N VAL A 157 -24.64 2.15 8.71
CA VAL A 157 -23.63 1.08 8.67
C VAL A 157 -22.28 1.75 8.42
N MET A 158 -21.44 1.82 9.45
CA MET A 158 -20.10 2.40 9.35
C MET A 158 -19.11 1.37 8.81
N LEU A 159 -18.31 1.78 7.83
CA LEU A 159 -17.41 0.93 7.05
C LEU A 159 -15.99 1.47 7.03
N ASP A 160 -15.03 0.58 7.27
CA ASP A 160 -13.67 0.80 6.80
C ASP A 160 -13.62 0.64 5.27
N VAL A 161 -12.74 1.39 4.62
CA VAL A 161 -12.62 1.39 3.15
C VAL A 161 -12.05 0.09 2.57
N ASP A 162 -11.58 -0.80 3.44
CA ASP A 162 -11.05 -2.12 3.11
C ASP A 162 -12.11 -3.23 3.27
N ASN A 163 -13.39 -2.86 3.25
CA ASN A 163 -14.49 -3.78 3.05
C ASN A 163 -14.79 -3.97 1.55
N LEU A 164 -15.20 -5.18 1.19
CA LEU A 164 -15.61 -5.57 -0.16
C LEU A 164 -16.95 -6.32 -0.08
N PHE A 165 -18.01 -5.67 -0.53
CA PHE A 165 -19.36 -6.23 -0.53
C PHE A 165 -19.55 -7.19 -1.71
N LEU A 166 -20.03 -8.38 -1.42
CA LEU A 166 -20.34 -9.43 -2.39
C LEU A 166 -21.81 -9.40 -2.83
N LYS A 167 -22.68 -8.82 -2.00
CA LYS A 167 -24.12 -8.66 -2.24
C LYS A 167 -24.66 -7.50 -1.41
N ASN A 168 -25.87 -7.05 -1.74
CA ASN A 168 -26.62 -6.08 -0.95
C ASN A 168 -26.82 -6.63 0.49
N THR A 169 -26.68 -5.74 1.48
CA THR A 169 -26.79 -6.04 2.91
C THR A 169 -27.71 -5.07 3.65
N ASP A 170 -28.73 -4.54 2.99
CA ASP A 170 -29.65 -3.56 3.55
C ASP A 170 -30.42 -4.11 4.78
N GLU A 171 -30.50 -5.43 4.94
CA GLU A 171 -31.03 -6.05 6.15
C GLU A 171 -30.27 -5.65 7.43
N LEU A 172 -29.01 -5.18 7.32
CA LEU A 172 -28.26 -4.64 8.46
C LEU A 172 -28.93 -3.41 9.06
N PHE A 173 -29.71 -2.64 8.30
CA PHE A 173 -30.46 -1.49 8.81
C PHE A 173 -31.62 -1.90 9.72
N GLN A 174 -31.95 -3.19 9.83
CA GLN A 174 -32.92 -3.69 10.82
C GLN A 174 -32.27 -3.95 12.17
N CYS A 175 -30.94 -3.82 12.29
CA CYS A 175 -30.26 -3.98 13.56
C CYS A 175 -30.60 -2.84 14.53
N GLY A 176 -30.37 -3.07 15.83
CA GLY A 176 -30.69 -2.10 16.88
C GLY A 176 -29.71 -0.93 16.98
N GLN A 177 -29.45 -0.45 18.19
CA GLN A 177 -28.67 0.76 18.43
C GLN A 177 -27.18 0.61 18.14
N PHE A 178 -26.62 -0.58 18.34
CA PHE A 178 -25.22 -0.88 18.01
C PHE A 178 -25.04 -2.36 17.74
N CYS A 179 -24.43 -2.69 16.60
CA CYS A 179 -24.21 -4.06 16.19
C CYS A 179 -22.87 -4.23 15.49
N ALA A 180 -22.08 -5.22 15.90
CA ALA A 180 -20.75 -5.46 15.32
C ALA A 180 -20.43 -6.96 15.24
N VAL A 181 -19.49 -7.30 14.36
CA VAL A 181 -18.98 -8.67 14.20
C VAL A 181 -17.81 -8.90 15.15
N PHE A 182 -17.75 -10.07 15.78
CA PHE A 182 -16.66 -10.48 16.67
C PHE A 182 -15.48 -11.08 15.90
N ILE A 183 -14.27 -10.52 16.06
CA ILE A 183 -13.01 -11.04 15.46
C ILE A 183 -12.55 -12.28 16.23
N ASN A 184 -12.74 -12.23 17.54
CA ASN A 184 -12.45 -13.31 18.47
C ASN A 184 -13.58 -13.34 19.52
N PRO A 185 -13.63 -14.36 20.39
CA PRO A 185 -14.73 -14.50 21.34
C PRO A 185 -14.97 -13.30 22.27
N CYS A 186 -14.00 -12.39 22.45
CA CYS A 186 -14.08 -11.29 23.41
C CYS A 186 -14.16 -9.90 22.75
N ILE A 187 -13.65 -9.74 21.54
CA ILE A 187 -13.42 -8.43 20.90
C ILE A 187 -14.17 -8.37 19.58
N PHE A 188 -15.01 -7.35 19.43
CA PHE A 188 -15.61 -7.00 18.15
C PHE A 188 -14.71 -6.12 17.30
N HIS A 189 -14.87 -6.24 15.99
CA HIS A 189 -14.16 -5.44 15.00
C HIS A 189 -14.93 -4.16 14.75
N THR A 190 -14.21 -3.05 14.58
CA THR A 190 -14.81 -1.77 14.22
C THR A 190 -14.83 -1.51 12.72
N GLY A 191 -14.30 -2.41 11.90
CA GLY A 191 -14.27 -2.22 10.44
C GLY A 191 -15.64 -2.34 9.75
N LEU A 192 -16.62 -2.99 10.38
CA LEU A 192 -18.02 -2.87 10.00
C LEU A 192 -18.89 -2.95 11.26
N PHE A 193 -19.70 -1.92 11.48
CA PHE A 193 -20.73 -1.94 12.52
C PHE A 193 -21.96 -1.12 12.13
N VAL A 194 -23.10 -1.52 12.67
CA VAL A 194 -24.36 -0.76 12.58
C VAL A 194 -24.48 0.10 13.83
N LEU A 195 -24.96 1.32 13.67
CA LEU A 195 -25.27 2.21 14.78
C LEU A 195 -26.59 2.96 14.53
N GLN A 196 -27.26 3.34 15.61
CA GLN A 196 -28.29 4.38 15.59
C GLN A 196 -27.62 5.72 15.93
N PRO A 197 -27.58 6.67 14.99
CA PRO A 197 -26.95 7.96 15.25
C PRO A 197 -27.66 8.71 16.39
N SER A 198 -26.89 9.36 17.25
CA SER A 198 -27.41 10.17 18.34
C SER A 198 -26.38 11.20 18.76
N MET A 199 -26.77 12.47 18.73
CA MET A 199 -25.95 13.57 19.23
C MET A 199 -25.69 13.49 20.73
N GLU A 200 -26.56 12.81 21.49
CA GLU A 200 -26.33 12.54 22.92
C GLU A 200 -25.17 11.56 23.09
N VAL A 201 -25.22 10.41 22.40
CA VAL A 201 -24.16 9.39 22.44
C VAL A 201 -22.85 9.95 21.87
N PHE A 202 -22.91 10.74 20.80
CA PHE A 202 -21.71 11.40 20.26
C PHE A 202 -21.04 12.31 21.30
N ARG A 203 -21.79 13.22 21.93
CA ARG A 203 -21.25 14.13 22.96
C ARG A 203 -20.70 13.36 24.17
N ASP A 204 -21.37 12.30 24.57
CA ASP A 204 -20.90 11.43 25.65
C ASP A 204 -19.57 10.75 25.29
N MET A 205 -19.42 10.21 24.07
CA MET A 205 -18.14 9.66 23.62
C MET A 205 -17.02 10.71 23.56
N ILE A 206 -17.31 11.93 23.13
CA ILE A 206 -16.32 13.03 23.18
C ILE A 206 -15.92 13.32 24.63
N HIS A 207 -16.88 13.36 25.55
CA HIS A 207 -16.57 13.52 26.97
C HIS A 207 -15.71 12.38 27.53
N GLU A 208 -16.03 11.13 27.20
CA GLU A 208 -15.25 9.94 27.58
C GLU A 208 -13.80 9.99 27.05
N LEU A 209 -13.56 10.59 25.88
CA LEU A 209 -12.22 10.86 25.37
C LEU A 209 -11.48 11.92 26.20
N GLU A 210 -12.15 12.99 26.60
CA GLU A 210 -11.57 14.07 27.43
C GLU A 210 -11.13 13.56 28.80
N VAL A 211 -11.96 12.73 29.44
CA VAL A 211 -11.64 12.07 30.72
C VAL A 211 -10.72 10.86 30.56
N LYS A 212 -10.31 10.55 29.32
CA LYS A 212 -9.39 9.47 28.93
C LYS A 212 -9.84 8.11 29.45
N ARG A 213 -11.06 7.72 29.09
CA ARG A 213 -11.56 6.34 29.25
C ARG A 213 -10.49 5.33 28.87
N ASP A 214 -10.44 4.18 29.56
CA ASP A 214 -9.51 3.13 29.22
C ASP A 214 -9.66 2.69 27.75
N ASN A 215 -8.53 2.67 27.04
CA ASN A 215 -8.41 2.35 25.63
C ASN A 215 -7.09 1.60 25.41
N SER A 216 -7.22 0.32 25.06
CA SER A 216 -6.10 -0.63 25.02
C SER A 216 -5.18 -0.45 23.82
N ASP A 217 -5.68 0.06 22.69
CA ASP A 217 -4.89 0.27 21.46
C ASP A 217 -4.68 1.74 21.11
N GLY A 218 -5.30 2.66 21.87
CA GLY A 218 -5.25 4.09 21.63
C GLY A 218 -5.96 4.51 20.34
N ALA A 219 -6.84 3.66 19.79
CA ALA A 219 -7.54 3.84 18.53
C ALA A 219 -9.07 3.72 18.69
N ASP A 220 -9.79 3.69 17.56
CA ASP A 220 -11.24 3.49 17.52
C ASP A 220 -11.66 2.11 18.04
N GLN A 221 -10.88 1.06 17.74
CA GLN A 221 -11.22 -0.31 18.14
C GLN A 221 -11.20 -0.47 19.66
N GLY A 222 -10.12 -0.10 20.35
CA GLY A 222 -10.05 -0.16 21.81
C GLY A 222 -11.07 0.74 22.50
N PHE A 223 -11.30 1.95 21.97
CA PHE A 223 -12.30 2.87 22.52
C PHE A 223 -13.72 2.30 22.42
N LEU A 224 -14.14 1.88 21.23
CA LEU A 224 -15.51 1.39 21.01
C LEU A 224 -15.76 0.09 21.77
N VAL A 225 -14.78 -0.82 21.83
CA VAL A 225 -14.87 -2.06 22.62
C VAL A 225 -15.05 -1.76 24.11
N SER A 226 -14.34 -0.75 24.62
CA SER A 226 -14.50 -0.29 26.01
C SER A 226 -15.85 0.38 26.24
N TYR A 227 -16.32 1.20 25.31
CA TYR A 227 -17.58 1.95 25.42
C TYR A 227 -18.82 1.03 25.34
N PHE A 228 -18.86 0.12 24.36
CA PHE A 228 -19.93 -0.88 24.16
C PHE A 228 -19.55 -2.26 24.73
N SER A 229 -18.99 -2.26 25.95
CA SER A 229 -18.45 -3.47 26.59
C SER A 229 -19.50 -4.58 26.84
N ASP A 230 -20.78 -4.23 26.91
CA ASP A 230 -21.87 -5.16 27.11
C ASP A 230 -22.19 -5.98 25.84
N LEU A 231 -21.73 -5.56 24.66
CA LEU A 231 -22.01 -6.21 23.37
C LEU A 231 -21.66 -7.70 23.36
N LEU A 232 -20.64 -8.11 24.12
CA LEU A 232 -20.24 -9.50 24.25
C LEU A 232 -21.40 -10.41 24.72
N ASN A 233 -22.24 -9.89 25.62
CA ASN A 233 -23.34 -10.63 26.23
C ASN A 233 -24.65 -10.51 25.45
N GLN A 234 -24.64 -9.78 24.33
CA GLN A 234 -25.85 -9.50 23.55
C GLN A 234 -26.23 -10.68 22.63
N PRO A 235 -27.51 -10.79 22.24
CA PRO A 235 -27.96 -11.84 21.34
C PRO A 235 -27.37 -11.68 19.93
N LEU A 236 -27.31 -12.79 19.19
CA LEU A 236 -26.94 -12.77 17.77
C LEU A 236 -28.07 -12.14 16.95
N PHE A 237 -27.73 -11.18 16.09
CA PHE A 237 -28.66 -10.56 15.15
C PHE A 237 -29.25 -11.60 14.21
N ARG A 238 -30.58 -11.58 14.11
CA ARG A 238 -31.35 -12.30 13.10
C ARG A 238 -32.30 -11.28 12.47
N PRO A 239 -32.19 -11.03 11.16
CA PRO A 239 -33.06 -10.06 10.51
C PRO A 239 -34.52 -10.50 10.66
N PRO A 240 -35.42 -9.60 11.10
CA PRO A 240 -36.85 -9.87 11.13
C PRO A 240 -37.38 -10.30 9.76
N SER A 241 -38.48 -11.05 9.75
CA SER A 241 -39.14 -11.45 8.50
C SER A 241 -39.87 -10.29 7.81
N ASP A 242 -40.19 -9.25 8.57
CA ASP A 242 -40.79 -8.02 8.06
C ASP A 242 -39.69 -6.96 7.87
N ASN A 243 -39.54 -6.47 6.64
CA ASN A 243 -38.54 -5.48 6.28
C ASN A 243 -38.76 -4.10 6.91
N ARG A 244 -39.86 -3.89 7.66
CA ARG A 244 -40.24 -2.60 8.22
C ARG A 244 -39.86 -2.40 9.68
N THR A 245 -39.46 -3.45 10.41
CA THR A 245 -39.21 -3.35 11.84
C THR A 245 -37.72 -3.36 12.16
N ALA A 246 -37.17 -2.23 12.58
CA ALA A 246 -35.85 -2.19 13.20
C ALA A 246 -35.93 -2.73 14.64
N LEU A 247 -34.95 -3.53 15.03
CA LEU A 247 -34.84 -4.05 16.38
C LEU A 247 -34.43 -2.94 17.37
N THR A 248 -34.65 -3.20 18.65
CA THR A 248 -34.16 -2.39 19.77
C THR A 248 -33.21 -3.22 20.63
N GLY A 249 -32.19 -2.59 21.17
CA GLY A 249 -31.05 -3.19 21.86
C GLY A 249 -29.78 -3.24 21.01
N HIS A 250 -28.75 -3.85 21.58
CA HIS A 250 -27.49 -4.12 20.91
C HIS A 250 -27.45 -5.59 20.45
N PHE A 251 -26.77 -5.88 19.34
CA PHE A 251 -26.72 -7.25 18.81
C PHE A 251 -25.36 -7.60 18.25
N ARG A 252 -24.95 -8.86 18.41
CA ARG A 252 -23.76 -9.39 17.73
C ARG A 252 -24.10 -9.74 16.29
N LEU A 253 -23.32 -9.27 15.33
CA LEU A 253 -23.52 -9.64 13.92
C LEU A 253 -22.87 -10.99 13.62
N PRO A 254 -23.50 -11.83 12.78
CA PRO A 254 -22.88 -13.04 12.24
C PRO A 254 -21.57 -12.76 11.47
N LEU A 255 -20.62 -13.69 11.53
CA LEU A 255 -19.30 -13.55 10.89
C LEU A 255 -19.37 -13.29 9.39
N GLY A 256 -20.40 -13.80 8.70
CA GLY A 256 -20.59 -13.58 7.27
C GLY A 256 -20.73 -12.11 6.83
N TYR A 257 -21.11 -11.20 7.74
CA TYR A 257 -21.12 -9.77 7.47
C TYR A 257 -19.76 -9.09 7.60
N GLN A 258 -18.73 -9.81 8.05
CA GLN A 258 -17.37 -9.28 8.13
C GLN A 258 -16.34 -10.42 8.08
N MET A 259 -16.22 -11.02 6.89
CA MET A 259 -15.35 -12.16 6.63
C MET A 259 -13.89 -11.70 6.51
N ASP A 260 -13.11 -11.93 7.56
CA ASP A 260 -11.68 -11.62 7.56
C ASP A 260 -10.94 -12.43 6.48
N ALA A 261 -10.28 -11.71 5.56
CA ALA A 261 -9.49 -12.28 4.47
C ALA A 261 -8.39 -13.25 4.93
N SER A 262 -7.87 -13.11 6.15
CA SER A 262 -6.87 -14.01 6.73
C SER A 262 -7.38 -15.45 6.86
N TYR A 263 -8.66 -15.64 7.17
CA TYR A 263 -9.28 -16.97 7.26
C TYR A 263 -9.32 -17.66 5.90
N TYR A 264 -9.54 -16.90 4.83
CA TYR A 264 -9.41 -17.42 3.47
C TYR A 264 -7.98 -17.84 3.17
N TYR A 265 -6.97 -17.01 3.48
CA TYR A 265 -5.60 -17.31 3.09
C TYR A 265 -5.05 -18.58 3.73
N LEU A 266 -5.52 -18.97 4.92
CA LEU A 266 -5.12 -20.23 5.56
C LEU A 266 -5.67 -21.46 4.83
N LYS A 267 -6.87 -21.39 4.26
CA LYS A 267 -7.57 -22.54 3.65
C LYS A 267 -7.69 -22.47 2.13
N LEU A 268 -7.37 -21.31 1.53
CA LEU A 268 -7.61 -20.95 0.13
C LEU A 268 -9.07 -21.16 -0.33
N ARG A 269 -10.01 -21.16 0.62
CA ARG A 269 -11.45 -21.26 0.38
C ARG A 269 -12.20 -20.65 1.57
N TRP A 270 -13.36 -20.10 1.31
CA TRP A 270 -14.24 -19.63 2.37
C TRP A 270 -14.87 -20.80 3.11
N ASN A 271 -14.77 -20.78 4.44
CA ASN A 271 -15.50 -21.66 5.33
C ASN A 271 -16.05 -20.82 6.48
N VAL A 272 -17.16 -20.13 6.22
CA VAL A 272 -17.81 -19.26 7.20
C VAL A 272 -18.89 -20.06 7.93
N PRO A 273 -18.80 -20.21 9.25
CA PRO A 273 -19.67 -21.10 10.01
C PRO A 273 -21.09 -20.55 10.21
N CYS A 274 -21.30 -19.23 10.11
CA CYS A 274 -22.58 -18.61 10.37
C CYS A 274 -22.79 -17.29 9.62
N GLY A 275 -24.05 -17.02 9.29
CA GLY A 275 -24.47 -15.80 8.60
C GLY A 275 -24.35 -15.86 7.07
N PRO A 276 -24.82 -14.82 6.39
CA PRO A 276 -24.69 -14.70 4.95
C PRO A 276 -23.26 -14.32 4.57
N ASN A 277 -22.64 -15.01 3.60
CA ASN A 277 -21.33 -14.61 3.06
C ASN A 277 -21.46 -13.32 2.25
N SER A 278 -21.36 -12.17 2.92
CA SER A 278 -21.78 -10.88 2.38
C SER A 278 -20.64 -9.89 2.19
N VAL A 279 -19.72 -9.80 3.15
CA VAL A 279 -18.68 -8.76 3.13
C VAL A 279 -17.34 -9.39 3.47
N ILE A 280 -16.34 -9.15 2.62
CA ILE A 280 -14.94 -9.49 2.89
C ILE A 280 -14.27 -8.26 3.48
N THR A 281 -13.50 -8.44 4.55
CA THR A 281 -12.72 -7.35 5.16
C THR A 281 -11.25 -7.70 5.10
N PHE A 282 -10.41 -6.70 4.82
CA PHE A 282 -8.96 -6.88 4.69
C PHE A 282 -8.19 -6.23 5.85
N PRO A 283 -8.33 -6.71 7.11
CA PRO A 283 -7.72 -6.08 8.29
C PRO A 283 -6.20 -6.26 8.38
N GLY A 284 -5.61 -6.97 7.40
CA GLY A 284 -4.20 -7.31 7.36
C GLY A 284 -3.23 -6.13 7.39
N ALA A 285 -1.95 -6.46 7.53
CA ALA A 285 -0.86 -5.50 7.60
C ALA A 285 -0.92 -4.49 6.44
N VAL A 286 -0.37 -3.30 6.69
CA VAL A 286 -0.43 -2.16 5.76
C VAL A 286 -0.05 -2.52 4.34
N TRP A 287 0.98 -3.35 4.13
CA TRP A 287 1.48 -3.79 2.82
C TRP A 287 0.71 -4.95 2.17
N LEU A 288 -0.32 -5.48 2.84
CA LEU A 288 -1.16 -6.60 2.38
C LEU A 288 -2.55 -6.16 1.92
N LYS A 289 -2.77 -4.84 1.78
CA LYS A 289 -4.04 -4.31 1.31
C LYS A 289 -4.32 -4.75 -0.13
N PRO A 290 -5.59 -4.96 -0.49
CA PRO A 290 -5.94 -5.64 -1.72
C PRO A 290 -5.72 -4.79 -2.99
N TRP A 291 -5.58 -3.47 -2.83
CA TRP A 291 -5.38 -2.54 -3.95
C TRP A 291 -3.98 -2.50 -4.51
N TYR A 292 -2.99 -3.12 -3.86
CA TYR A 292 -1.63 -3.08 -4.35
C TYR A 292 -1.42 -3.92 -5.60
N TRP A 293 -0.59 -3.46 -6.51
CA TRP A 293 -0.24 -4.21 -7.71
C TRP A 293 0.50 -5.52 -7.41
N TRP A 294 1.14 -5.65 -6.24
CA TRP A 294 1.74 -6.93 -5.83
C TRP A 294 0.75 -7.86 -5.12
N SER A 295 -0.50 -7.45 -4.92
CA SER A 295 -1.50 -8.19 -4.15
C SER A 295 -1.76 -9.58 -4.73
N TRP A 296 -1.78 -9.74 -6.05
CA TRP A 296 -1.88 -11.04 -6.72
C TRP A 296 -0.59 -11.34 -7.51
N PRO A 297 -0.05 -12.56 -7.49
CA PRO A 297 -0.60 -13.77 -6.89
C PRO A 297 -0.42 -13.90 -5.38
N VAL A 298 0.35 -13.05 -4.70
CA VAL A 298 0.73 -13.20 -3.28
C VAL A 298 -0.47 -13.55 -2.38
N LEU A 299 -1.52 -12.73 -2.43
CA LEU A 299 -2.78 -12.83 -1.72
C LEU A 299 -3.95 -12.94 -2.73
N PRO A 300 -4.49 -14.15 -2.97
CA PRO A 300 -5.42 -14.39 -4.08
C PRO A 300 -6.68 -13.49 -4.10
N LEU A 301 -7.20 -13.10 -2.94
CA LEU A 301 -8.39 -12.24 -2.84
C LEU A 301 -8.14 -10.79 -3.30
N GLY A 302 -6.89 -10.35 -3.45
CA GLY A 302 -6.58 -9.06 -4.06
C GLY A 302 -7.16 -8.92 -5.47
N LEU A 303 -7.22 -10.04 -6.22
CA LEU A 303 -7.81 -10.06 -7.55
C LEU A 303 -9.31 -9.73 -7.53
N SER A 304 -10.04 -10.15 -6.49
CA SER A 304 -11.47 -9.83 -6.33
C SER A 304 -11.71 -8.34 -6.15
N TRP A 305 -10.82 -7.66 -5.41
CA TRP A 305 -10.89 -6.20 -5.27
C TRP A 305 -10.54 -5.49 -6.59
N HIS A 306 -9.48 -5.92 -7.27
CA HIS A 306 -9.08 -5.36 -8.57
C HIS A 306 -10.12 -5.61 -9.67
N HIS A 307 -10.89 -6.69 -9.57
CA HIS A 307 -12.06 -6.94 -10.41
C HIS A 307 -13.10 -5.84 -10.20
N GLN A 308 -13.48 -5.53 -8.95
CA GLN A 308 -14.43 -4.43 -8.71
C GLN A 308 -13.89 -3.10 -9.18
N ARG A 309 -12.63 -2.77 -8.88
CA ARG A 309 -11.99 -1.55 -9.37
C ARG A 309 -12.11 -1.39 -10.89
N ARG A 310 -11.90 -2.47 -11.65
CA ARG A 310 -11.94 -2.44 -13.12
C ARG A 310 -13.29 -1.99 -13.65
N TYR A 311 -14.39 -2.43 -13.02
CA TYR A 311 -15.75 -2.10 -13.44
C TYR A 311 -16.28 -0.79 -12.84
N THR A 312 -15.73 -0.31 -11.73
CA THR A 312 -16.19 0.90 -11.07
C THR A 312 -15.49 2.16 -11.59
N ILE A 313 -14.20 2.34 -11.32
CA ILE A 313 -13.44 3.56 -11.64
C ILE A 313 -12.38 3.36 -12.73
N SER A 314 -12.09 2.12 -13.13
CA SER A 314 -11.04 1.73 -14.08
C SER A 314 -9.60 2.03 -13.58
N TYR A 315 -8.64 2.02 -14.50
CA TYR A 315 -7.23 2.34 -14.27
C TYR A 315 -6.73 3.49 -15.16
N SER A 316 -7.65 4.21 -15.83
CA SER A 316 -7.32 5.21 -16.85
C SER A 316 -6.40 6.32 -16.34
N THR A 317 -6.57 6.75 -15.09
CA THR A 317 -5.76 7.79 -14.45
C THR A 317 -4.28 7.40 -14.34
N GLU A 318 -3.98 6.13 -14.06
CA GLU A 318 -2.61 5.64 -13.90
C GLU A 318 -1.97 5.15 -15.20
N MET A 319 -2.76 4.87 -16.25
CA MET A 319 -2.26 4.32 -17.51
C MET A 319 -1.19 5.18 -18.21
N PRO A 320 -1.29 6.53 -18.26
CA PRO A 320 -0.24 7.34 -18.86
C PRO A 320 1.14 7.10 -18.23
N TRP A 321 1.19 6.99 -16.90
CA TRP A 321 2.42 6.71 -16.16
C TRP A 321 2.96 5.32 -16.44
N VAL A 322 2.08 4.32 -16.50
CA VAL A 322 2.43 2.95 -16.90
C VAL A 322 3.07 2.92 -18.30
N LEU A 323 2.50 3.65 -19.26
CA LEU A 323 3.02 3.72 -20.63
C LEU A 323 4.37 4.44 -20.69
N ILE A 324 4.52 5.56 -19.98
CA ILE A 324 5.79 6.30 -19.87
C ILE A 324 6.88 5.40 -19.28
N GLN A 325 6.59 4.68 -18.18
CA GLN A 325 7.53 3.75 -17.56
C GLN A 325 7.92 2.62 -18.52
N ALA A 326 6.97 2.03 -19.24
CA ALA A 326 7.24 0.98 -20.22
C ALA A 326 8.15 1.48 -21.35
N VAL A 327 7.86 2.65 -21.94
CA VAL A 327 8.69 3.26 -22.99
C VAL A 327 10.09 3.57 -22.47
N PHE A 328 10.20 4.11 -21.26
CA PHE A 328 11.48 4.41 -20.63
C PHE A 328 12.34 3.16 -20.42
N TYR A 329 11.75 2.07 -19.90
CA TYR A 329 12.46 0.80 -19.73
C TYR A 329 12.89 0.19 -21.07
N LEU A 330 12.05 0.24 -22.11
CA LEU A 330 12.43 -0.19 -23.45
C LEU A 330 13.56 0.67 -24.03
N GLY A 331 13.52 1.98 -23.79
CA GLY A 331 14.57 2.92 -24.17
C GLY A 331 15.91 2.60 -23.51
N ILE A 332 15.93 2.29 -22.21
CA ILE A 332 17.15 1.86 -21.51
C ILE A 332 17.71 0.59 -22.14
N ILE A 333 16.88 -0.44 -22.37
CA ILE A 333 17.33 -1.70 -23.00
C ILE A 333 17.94 -1.43 -24.38
N LEU A 334 17.33 -0.55 -25.18
CA LEU A 334 17.83 -0.19 -26.51
C LEU A 334 19.17 0.55 -26.41
N VAL A 335 19.26 1.58 -25.57
CA VAL A 335 20.47 2.39 -25.38
C VAL A 335 21.62 1.54 -24.84
N THR A 336 21.40 0.67 -23.85
CA THR A 336 22.46 -0.15 -23.27
C THR A 336 22.92 -1.27 -24.20
N ARG A 337 22.09 -1.70 -25.16
CA ARG A 337 22.52 -2.63 -26.24
C ARG A 337 23.35 -1.93 -27.32
N LEU A 338 23.04 -0.68 -27.64
CA LEU A 338 23.72 0.09 -28.68
C LEU A 338 24.99 0.77 -28.18
N ALA A 339 24.96 1.33 -26.98
CA ALA A 339 26.12 1.90 -26.33
C ALA A 339 26.92 0.77 -25.68
N ARG A 340 28.18 0.59 -26.10
CA ARG A 340 29.18 -0.18 -25.34
C ARG A 340 30.07 0.78 -24.56
N PRO A 341 29.63 1.35 -23.43
CA PRO A 341 30.49 2.21 -22.63
C PRO A 341 31.56 1.34 -21.96
N ASN A 342 32.79 1.38 -22.48
CA ASN A 342 33.95 0.87 -21.77
C ASN A 342 34.30 1.85 -20.63
N MET A 343 33.85 1.52 -19.41
CA MET A 343 34.21 2.26 -18.18
C MET A 343 35.67 2.05 -17.74
N THR A 344 36.44 1.29 -18.50
CA THR A 344 37.82 0.89 -18.21
C THR A 344 38.85 2.02 -18.24
N LYS A 345 38.41 3.28 -18.40
CA LYS A 345 39.27 4.48 -18.32
C LYS A 345 39.10 5.27 -17.04
N LEU A 346 38.43 4.72 -16.02
CA LEU A 346 38.39 5.35 -14.70
C LEU A 346 39.54 4.90 -13.82
N CYS A 347 40.37 5.88 -13.47
CA CYS A 347 41.25 5.87 -12.30
C CYS A 347 42.54 5.04 -12.41
N TYR A 348 43.53 5.56 -13.15
CA TYR A 348 44.91 5.42 -12.67
C TYR A 348 45.75 6.65 -13.03
N ARG A 349 45.67 7.70 -12.18
CA ARG A 349 46.67 8.79 -12.18
C ARG A 349 47.10 9.20 -10.76
N ARG A 350 46.86 8.41 -9.71
CA ARG A 350 47.35 8.80 -8.37
C ARG A 350 47.53 7.66 -7.36
N SER A 351 48.81 7.42 -7.04
CA SER A 351 49.41 6.93 -5.79
C SER A 351 48.93 5.59 -5.18
N ASP A 352 49.88 4.65 -5.05
CA ASP A 352 49.73 3.25 -4.62
C ASP A 352 49.11 3.00 -3.23
N LYS A 353 48.94 4.01 -2.37
CA LYS A 353 48.50 3.79 -0.98
C LYS A 353 46.99 3.55 -0.78
N ASN A 354 46.14 3.83 -1.77
CA ASN A 354 44.68 3.70 -1.66
C ASN A 354 44.06 2.60 -2.56
N LEU A 355 44.88 1.73 -3.17
CA LEU A 355 44.42 0.77 -4.18
C LEU A 355 43.35 -0.19 -3.63
N SER A 356 43.56 -0.79 -2.46
CA SER A 356 42.61 -1.74 -1.85
C SER A 356 41.26 -1.09 -1.52
N VAL A 357 41.27 0.17 -1.09
CA VAL A 357 40.05 0.95 -0.81
C VAL A 357 39.29 1.20 -2.10
N ILE A 358 39.96 1.66 -3.15
CA ILE A 358 39.36 1.93 -4.47
C ILE A 358 38.74 0.65 -5.06
N GLN A 359 39.44 -0.49 -4.97
CA GLN A 359 38.96 -1.79 -5.42
C GLN A 359 37.71 -2.25 -4.65
N THR A 360 37.70 -2.06 -3.33
CA THR A 360 36.55 -2.39 -2.49
C THR A 360 35.35 -1.50 -2.81
N THR A 361 35.57 -0.19 -2.96
CA THR A 361 34.54 0.76 -3.37
C THR A 361 33.94 0.40 -4.72
N PHE A 362 34.76 0.03 -5.71
CA PHE A 362 34.28 -0.38 -7.03
C PHE A 362 33.34 -1.59 -6.96
N LYS A 363 33.71 -2.63 -6.20
CA LYS A 363 32.84 -3.81 -5.99
C LYS A 363 31.53 -3.45 -5.31
N VAL A 364 31.59 -2.63 -4.26
CA VAL A 364 30.41 -2.19 -3.52
C VAL A 364 29.47 -1.40 -4.43
N VAL A 365 30.01 -0.47 -5.24
CA VAL A 365 29.21 0.31 -6.20
C VAL A 365 28.52 -0.61 -7.23
N ALA A 366 29.24 -1.58 -7.79
CA ALA A 366 28.65 -2.53 -8.73
C ALA A 366 27.51 -3.34 -8.09
N LEU A 367 27.70 -3.85 -6.87
CA LEU A 367 26.68 -4.60 -6.13
C LEU A 367 25.48 -3.72 -5.76
N LEU A 368 25.69 -2.47 -5.36
CA LEU A 368 24.62 -1.52 -5.05
C LEU A 368 23.81 -1.16 -6.30
N LEU A 369 24.44 -1.05 -7.47
CA LEU A 369 23.74 -0.80 -8.73
C LEU A 369 22.87 -2.00 -9.14
N ILE A 370 23.38 -3.23 -8.96
CA ILE A 370 22.58 -4.44 -9.17
C ILE A 370 21.40 -4.47 -8.19
N LEU A 371 21.63 -4.24 -6.90
CA LEU A 371 20.56 -4.24 -5.90
C LEU A 371 19.51 -3.17 -6.20
N SER A 372 19.95 -1.96 -6.54
CA SER A 372 19.09 -0.85 -6.92
C SER A 372 18.21 -1.18 -8.13
N ALA A 373 18.71 -1.96 -9.09
CA ALA A 373 17.93 -2.37 -10.26
C ALA A 373 16.68 -3.20 -9.91
N TYR A 374 16.72 -3.96 -8.80
CA TYR A 374 15.58 -4.75 -8.33
C TYR A 374 14.68 -4.02 -7.33
N ILE A 375 15.22 -3.04 -6.60
CA ILE A 375 14.48 -2.27 -5.59
C ILE A 375 13.72 -1.09 -6.23
N ILE A 376 14.35 -0.34 -7.13
CA ILE A 376 13.80 0.91 -7.68
C ILE A 376 12.45 0.70 -8.39
N PRO A 377 12.28 -0.30 -9.30
CA PRO A 377 11.00 -0.49 -9.98
C PRO A 377 9.84 -0.74 -9.02
N PHE A 378 10.09 -1.41 -7.89
CA PHE A 378 9.04 -1.72 -6.92
C PHE A 378 8.37 -0.45 -6.36
N PHE A 379 9.16 0.59 -6.08
CA PHE A 379 8.66 1.84 -5.47
C PHE A 379 8.16 2.87 -6.48
N ILE A 380 8.56 2.76 -7.75
CA ILE A 380 8.16 3.72 -8.80
C ILE A 380 6.86 3.31 -9.49
N ILE A 381 6.54 2.02 -9.52
CA ILE A 381 5.28 1.54 -10.11
C ILE A 381 4.10 2.10 -9.30
N PRO A 382 3.09 2.73 -9.96
CA PRO A 382 1.95 3.28 -9.24
C PRO A 382 1.25 2.18 -8.44
N GLN A 383 1.10 2.40 -7.14
CA GLN A 383 0.79 1.34 -6.18
C GLN A 383 -0.52 0.61 -6.49
N THR A 384 -1.51 1.31 -7.01
CA THR A 384 -2.88 0.79 -7.07
C THR A 384 -3.23 0.08 -8.38
N ILE A 385 -2.31 0.00 -9.35
CA ILE A 385 -2.59 -0.59 -10.68
C ILE A 385 -2.88 -2.09 -10.64
N HIS A 386 -3.45 -2.61 -11.73
CA HIS A 386 -3.79 -4.02 -11.82
C HIS A 386 -2.56 -4.94 -11.64
N PRO A 387 -2.65 -6.04 -10.87
CA PRO A 387 -1.48 -6.83 -10.51
C PRO A 387 -0.68 -7.41 -11.67
N LEU A 388 -1.37 -7.88 -12.72
CA LEU A 388 -0.72 -8.35 -13.95
C LEU A 388 0.13 -7.27 -14.62
N ILE A 389 -0.33 -6.01 -14.59
CA ILE A 389 0.40 -4.88 -15.17
C ILE A 389 1.58 -4.52 -14.28
N GLY A 390 1.37 -4.46 -12.96
CA GLY A 390 2.44 -4.20 -11.99
C GLY A 390 3.57 -5.21 -12.06
N TRP A 391 3.29 -6.51 -12.04
CA TRP A 391 4.34 -7.52 -12.19
C TRP A 391 5.03 -7.47 -13.55
N SER A 392 4.28 -7.19 -14.63
CA SER A 392 4.86 -7.05 -15.97
C SER A 392 5.83 -5.85 -16.04
N LEU A 393 5.43 -4.70 -15.48
CA LEU A 393 6.29 -3.52 -15.36
C LEU A 393 7.49 -3.77 -14.44
N TYR A 394 7.29 -4.44 -13.31
CA TYR A 394 8.35 -4.76 -12.36
C TYR A 394 9.41 -5.66 -13.00
N LEU A 395 8.99 -6.73 -13.67
CA LEU A 395 9.89 -7.64 -14.37
C LEU A 395 10.60 -6.94 -15.53
N THR A 396 9.88 -6.12 -16.31
CA THR A 396 10.49 -5.36 -17.41
C THR A 396 11.48 -4.31 -16.90
N GLY A 397 11.11 -3.57 -15.85
CA GLY A 397 11.92 -2.52 -15.25
C GLY A 397 13.16 -3.06 -14.56
N SER A 398 13.03 -4.14 -13.79
CA SER A 398 14.18 -4.79 -13.12
C SER A 398 15.16 -5.39 -14.13
N PHE A 399 14.66 -6.02 -15.20
CA PHE A 399 15.49 -6.50 -16.30
C PHE A 399 16.19 -5.33 -17.01
N SER A 400 15.44 -4.29 -17.36
CA SER A 400 15.94 -3.07 -18.01
C SER A 400 17.06 -2.42 -17.20
N LEU A 401 16.83 -2.14 -15.92
CA LEU A 401 17.83 -1.52 -15.06
C LEU A 401 19.03 -2.43 -14.80
N SER A 402 18.84 -3.75 -14.79
CA SER A 402 19.96 -4.71 -14.67
C SER A 402 20.90 -4.66 -15.88
N THR A 403 20.43 -4.23 -17.06
CA THR A 403 21.31 -4.05 -18.24
C THR A 403 22.36 -2.96 -18.03
N ILE A 404 22.15 -2.01 -17.12
CA ILE A 404 23.08 -0.92 -16.83
C ILE A 404 24.38 -1.47 -16.19
N PRO A 405 24.35 -2.13 -15.01
CA PRO A 405 25.55 -2.71 -14.43
C PRO A 405 26.14 -3.84 -15.28
N ILE A 406 25.31 -4.61 -16.02
CA ILE A 406 25.81 -5.61 -16.98
C ILE A 406 26.75 -4.98 -18.00
N ASN A 407 26.34 -3.87 -18.64
CA ASN A 407 27.15 -3.23 -19.66
C ASN A 407 28.27 -2.36 -19.06
N ALA A 408 28.00 -1.62 -17.99
CA ALA A 408 28.98 -0.73 -17.36
C ALA A 408 30.17 -1.48 -16.75
N PHE A 409 29.92 -2.67 -16.19
CA PHE A 409 30.95 -3.52 -15.57
C PHE A 409 31.21 -4.80 -16.36
N LEU A 410 30.76 -4.89 -17.62
CA LEU A 410 30.94 -6.05 -18.50
C LEU A 410 30.62 -7.40 -17.82
N LEU A 411 29.62 -7.41 -16.93
CA LEU A 411 29.29 -8.59 -16.14
C LEU A 411 28.60 -9.64 -17.00
N PRO A 412 28.79 -10.94 -16.70
CA PRO A 412 28.00 -11.99 -17.32
C PRO A 412 26.51 -11.76 -17.01
N MET A 413 25.68 -11.73 -18.05
CA MET A 413 24.25 -11.44 -17.92
C MET A 413 23.55 -12.42 -16.99
N LEU A 414 23.77 -13.74 -17.18
CA LEU A 414 23.05 -14.79 -16.46
C LEU A 414 23.14 -14.65 -14.93
N PRO A 415 24.32 -14.52 -14.29
CA PRO A 415 24.42 -14.25 -12.86
C PRO A 415 23.67 -13.01 -12.36
N VAL A 416 23.63 -11.93 -13.14
CA VAL A 416 22.93 -10.70 -12.73
C VAL A 416 21.41 -10.86 -12.80
N ILE A 417 20.91 -11.65 -13.76
CA ILE A 417 19.47 -11.92 -13.94
C ILE A 417 18.95 -13.15 -13.17
N THR A 418 19.81 -13.91 -12.48
CA THR A 418 19.36 -15.06 -11.67
C THR A 418 18.28 -14.69 -10.65
N PRO A 419 18.35 -13.55 -9.91
CA PRO A 419 17.25 -13.12 -9.04
C PRO A 419 15.94 -12.88 -9.80
N TRP A 420 16.00 -12.31 -11.00
CA TRP A 420 14.84 -12.11 -11.86
C TRP A 420 14.14 -13.44 -12.19
N LEU A 421 14.92 -14.46 -12.57
CA LEU A 421 14.38 -15.81 -12.86
C LEU A 421 13.77 -16.45 -11.61
N GLY A 422 14.40 -16.29 -10.45
CA GLY A 422 13.87 -16.75 -9.17
C GLY A 422 12.56 -16.06 -8.79
N ILE A 423 12.46 -14.74 -8.97
CA ILE A 423 11.22 -13.98 -8.72
C ILE A 423 10.11 -14.48 -9.65
N PHE A 424 10.39 -14.58 -10.95
CA PHE A 424 9.41 -15.07 -11.93
C PHE A 424 8.90 -16.48 -11.59
N GLY A 425 9.79 -17.41 -11.28
CA GLY A 425 9.38 -18.76 -10.88
C GLY A 425 8.62 -18.78 -9.55
N THR A 426 8.97 -17.92 -8.59
CA THR A 426 8.20 -17.78 -7.34
C THR A 426 6.77 -17.31 -7.62
N LEU A 427 6.59 -16.37 -8.56
CA LEU A 427 5.25 -15.94 -8.99
C LEU A 427 4.45 -17.08 -9.60
N LEU A 428 5.07 -17.92 -10.43
CA LEU A 428 4.42 -19.11 -11.00
C LEU A 428 4.00 -20.11 -9.92
N VAL A 429 4.89 -20.39 -8.95
CA VAL A 429 4.57 -21.23 -7.79
C VAL A 429 3.39 -20.64 -7.03
N MET A 430 3.42 -19.34 -6.72
CA MET A 430 2.32 -18.66 -6.01
C MET A 430 1.00 -18.69 -6.79
N ALA A 431 1.04 -18.58 -8.13
CA ALA A 431 -0.14 -18.53 -8.99
C ALA A 431 -0.74 -19.91 -9.27
N PHE A 432 -0.06 -21.00 -8.90
CA PHE A 432 -0.53 -22.36 -9.15
C PHE A 432 -1.85 -22.62 -8.40
N PRO A 433 -2.92 -23.05 -9.09
CA PRO A 433 -4.27 -23.09 -8.52
C PRO A 433 -4.53 -24.30 -7.62
N SER A 434 -3.73 -25.37 -7.71
CA SER A 434 -4.09 -26.68 -7.14
C SER A 434 -3.59 -26.92 -5.73
N TYR A 435 -3.32 -25.87 -4.95
CA TYR A 435 -2.94 -26.04 -3.55
C TYR A 435 -4.14 -26.45 -2.70
N PRO A 436 -3.98 -27.45 -1.82
CA PRO A 436 -5.08 -27.88 -0.94
C PRO A 436 -5.43 -26.82 0.11
N ASP A 437 -4.43 -26.08 0.58
CA ASP A 437 -4.59 -24.99 1.53
C ASP A 437 -3.41 -23.99 1.46
N GLY A 438 -3.51 -22.92 2.24
CA GLY A 438 -2.52 -21.85 2.24
C GLY A 438 -1.19 -22.22 2.87
N VAL A 439 -1.17 -23.20 3.78
CA VAL A 439 0.04 -23.67 4.46
C VAL A 439 0.89 -24.45 3.47
N VAL A 440 0.28 -25.38 2.72
CA VAL A 440 0.98 -26.15 1.67
C VAL A 440 1.50 -25.22 0.58
N ARG A 441 0.72 -24.19 0.21
CA ARG A 441 1.17 -23.14 -0.72
C ARG A 441 2.39 -22.40 -0.19
N ALA A 442 2.37 -21.94 1.05
CA ALA A 442 3.50 -21.25 1.67
C ALA A 442 4.75 -22.12 1.77
N LEU A 443 4.59 -23.39 2.15
CA LEU A 443 5.68 -24.37 2.18
C LEU A 443 6.27 -24.63 0.78
N SER A 444 5.44 -24.63 -0.26
CA SER A 444 5.90 -24.79 -1.64
C SER A 444 6.71 -23.60 -2.12
N VAL A 445 6.30 -22.38 -1.77
CA VAL A 445 7.07 -21.15 -2.01
C VAL A 445 8.41 -21.19 -1.27
N PHE A 446 8.40 -21.62 0.00
CA PHE A 446 9.63 -21.78 0.79
C PHE A 446 10.56 -22.83 0.17
N GLY A 447 10.02 -23.99 -0.23
CA GLY A 447 10.77 -25.05 -0.91
C GLY A 447 11.39 -24.57 -2.22
N TYR A 448 10.63 -23.81 -3.03
CA TYR A 448 11.14 -23.20 -4.25
C TYR A 448 12.29 -22.21 -3.96
N ALA A 449 12.11 -21.32 -2.98
CA ALA A 449 13.13 -20.36 -2.58
C ALA A 449 14.40 -21.06 -2.07
N PHE A 450 14.26 -22.13 -1.29
CA PHE A 450 15.36 -22.97 -0.83
C PHE A 450 16.11 -23.60 -2.02
N CYS A 451 15.40 -24.13 -3.02
CA CYS A 451 16.01 -24.67 -4.23
C CYS A 451 16.71 -23.59 -5.08
N CYS A 452 16.25 -22.34 -5.04
CA CYS A 452 16.87 -21.22 -5.75
C CYS A 452 18.13 -20.67 -5.05
N ALA A 453 18.24 -20.81 -3.73
CA ALA A 453 19.32 -20.22 -2.95
C ALA A 453 20.74 -20.61 -3.41
N PRO A 454 21.06 -21.88 -3.75
CA PRO A 454 22.37 -22.24 -4.30
C PRO A 454 22.69 -21.53 -5.62
N PHE A 455 21.71 -21.35 -6.50
CA PHE A 455 21.91 -20.65 -7.78
C PHE A 455 22.18 -19.16 -7.56
N LEU A 456 21.49 -18.54 -6.60
CA LEU A 456 21.75 -17.15 -6.20
C LEU A 456 23.16 -17.00 -5.61
N TRP A 457 23.58 -17.93 -4.75
CA TRP A 457 24.93 -17.94 -4.19
C TRP A 457 26.00 -18.10 -5.26
N VAL A 458 25.86 -19.08 -6.16
CA VAL A 458 26.80 -19.28 -7.29
C VAL A 458 26.85 -18.03 -8.18
N SER A 459 25.71 -17.39 -8.41
CA SER A 459 25.64 -16.15 -9.19
C SER A 459 26.36 -15.00 -8.51
N PHE A 460 26.19 -14.83 -7.20
CA PHE A 460 26.90 -13.85 -6.39
C PHE A 460 28.42 -14.06 -6.42
N VAL A 461 28.88 -15.31 -6.24
CA VAL A 461 30.30 -15.67 -6.35
C VAL A 461 30.85 -15.37 -7.75
N LYS A 462 30.09 -15.68 -8.82
CA LYS A 462 30.50 -15.36 -10.21
C LYS A 462 30.60 -13.86 -10.46
N ILE A 463 29.67 -13.05 -9.93
CA ILE A 463 29.71 -11.59 -10.07
C ILE A 463 30.95 -11.04 -9.36
N THR A 464 31.15 -11.42 -8.10
CA THR A 464 32.29 -10.94 -7.30
C THR A 464 33.64 -11.40 -7.84
N SER A 465 33.74 -12.63 -8.37
CA SER A 465 34.95 -13.11 -9.03
C SER A 465 35.23 -12.38 -10.34
N HIS A 466 34.19 -12.09 -11.14
CA HIS A 466 34.36 -11.35 -12.40
C HIS A 466 34.82 -9.92 -12.15
N LEU A 467 34.23 -9.25 -11.15
CA LEU A 467 34.68 -7.92 -10.71
C LEU A 467 36.14 -7.95 -10.24
N GLN A 468 36.54 -8.98 -9.50
CA GLN A 468 37.95 -9.15 -9.10
C GLN A 468 38.88 -9.31 -10.31
N VAL A 469 38.55 -10.17 -11.27
CA VAL A 469 39.37 -10.38 -12.48
C VAL A 469 39.49 -9.10 -13.31
N MET A 470 38.42 -8.30 -13.40
CA MET A 470 38.49 -7.01 -14.10
C MET A 470 39.41 -6.01 -13.41
N ILE A 471 39.29 -5.91 -12.08
CA ILE A 471 40.19 -5.10 -11.26
C ILE A 471 41.65 -5.53 -11.48
N ASP A 472 41.93 -6.84 -11.45
CA ASP A 472 43.28 -7.35 -11.62
C ASP A 472 43.83 -7.08 -13.03
N LYS A 473 43.02 -7.27 -14.08
CA LYS A 473 43.42 -6.93 -15.47
C LYS A 473 43.76 -5.45 -15.63
N GLU A 474 42.97 -4.55 -15.06
CA GLU A 474 43.23 -3.11 -15.14
C GLU A 474 44.45 -2.66 -14.32
N VAL A 475 44.82 -3.38 -13.26
CA VAL A 475 46.05 -3.13 -12.49
C VAL A 475 47.31 -3.66 -13.22
N PHE A 476 47.19 -4.78 -13.97
CA PHE A 476 48.33 -5.40 -14.66
C PHE A 476 48.66 -4.78 -16.03
N PHE A 477 47.67 -4.31 -16.79
CA PHE A 477 47.90 -3.75 -18.13
C PHE A 477 48.75 -2.44 -18.17
N PRO A 478 48.68 -1.52 -17.19
CA PRO A 478 49.57 -0.37 -17.13
C PRO A 478 51.04 -0.74 -16.88
N ARG A 479 51.31 -1.79 -16.10
CA ARG A 479 52.68 -2.21 -15.74
C ARG A 479 53.46 -2.82 -16.91
N LEU A 480 52.77 -3.42 -17.87
CA LEU A 480 53.38 -3.98 -19.09
C LEU A 480 53.67 -2.91 -20.16
N GLY A 481 52.97 -1.76 -20.12
CA GLY A 481 53.23 -0.63 -21.01
C GLY A 481 54.49 0.17 -20.67
N GLU A 482 54.98 0.09 -19.42
CA GLU A 482 56.20 0.78 -18.97
C GLU A 482 57.48 -0.09 -19.04
N SER A 483 57.37 -1.39 -19.31
CA SER A 483 58.51 -2.33 -19.29
C SER A 483 58.97 -2.80 -20.68
N GLY A 484 58.66 -2.02 -21.72
CA GLY A 484 58.91 -2.41 -23.12
C GLY A 484 59.68 -1.40 -23.97
N VAL A 485 60.83 -0.89 -23.53
CA VAL A 485 61.88 -0.34 -24.43
C VAL A 485 63.27 -0.61 -23.85
N THR A 486 63.82 -1.79 -24.12
CA THR A 486 65.27 -2.01 -24.13
C THR A 486 65.70 -2.17 -25.59
N SER A 487 66.15 -1.07 -26.22
CA SER A 487 67.00 -1.15 -27.42
C SER A 487 68.28 -0.39 -27.14
N GLY A 488 69.40 -1.11 -27.17
CA GLY A 488 70.72 -0.62 -26.81
C GLY A 488 71.23 0.52 -27.69
N LEU A 489 72.11 1.33 -27.09
CA LEU A 489 73.07 2.16 -27.81
C LEU A 489 74.20 2.53 -26.84
N SER A 490 75.16 1.63 -26.67
CA SER A 490 76.50 1.98 -26.24
C SER A 490 77.26 2.52 -27.45
N LYS A 491 77.64 3.80 -27.41
CA LYS A 491 78.65 4.40 -28.31
C LYS A 491 79.77 5.01 -27.47
N LEU A 492 80.97 4.45 -27.67
CA LEU A 492 82.30 5.08 -27.70
C LEU A 492 82.54 6.34 -26.84
N TYR A 493 83.43 6.22 -25.85
CA TYR A 493 84.82 6.71 -25.96
C TYR A 493 85.75 5.87 -25.08
#